data_AF-A0A1Q3TKU1-F1
#
_entry.id   AF-A0A1Q3TKU1-F1
#
_cell.length_a   1.000
_cell.length_b   1.000
_cell.length_c   1.000
_cell.angle_alpha   90.00
_cell.angle_beta   90.00
_cell.angle_gamma   90.00
#
_symmetry.space_group_name_H-M   'P 1'
#
loop_
_entity.id
_entity.type
_entity.pdbx_description
1 polymer ?
#
loop_
_entity_poly.entity_id
_entity_poly.type
_entity_poly.pdbx_seq_one_letter_code
_entity_poly.pdbx_strand_id
1 'polypeptide(L)'
;MSAYNEKQVQIMEAAEKLFADKGFEGTSVRDIAEDAGVNQAMISYYFGSKEKLMEAMFTYRGTSSLLQLEEMVQDKTLTPIQKVEKLIDRYIEKLLTNQCFHRVVVREQMVNNNGFISDKLQEIKRLNQALIKELIAQGQRNGDFKKHVDIPLLMITLVGTVSHLITTQHFYREINNLQSLTEEEFQKHIRKKLSHHLKAIFKATLMYEQ
;
A
#
# COMPACT_ATOMS: atom_id res chain seq x y z
N MET A 1 -9.95 -17.57 -4.85
CA MET A 1 -11.23 -16.89 -5.20
C MET A 1 -11.41 -15.72 -4.27
N SER A 2 -11.74 -14.53 -4.80
CA SER A 2 -12.08 -13.37 -3.97
C SER A 2 -13.30 -13.69 -3.12
N ALA A 3 -13.25 -13.40 -1.81
CA ALA A 3 -14.40 -13.53 -0.90
C ALA A 3 -15.55 -12.55 -1.22
N TYR A 4 -15.32 -11.62 -2.14
CA TYR A 4 -16.25 -10.57 -2.54
C TYR A 4 -16.59 -10.66 -4.03
N ASN A 5 -17.86 -10.43 -4.35
CA ASN A 5 -18.35 -10.34 -5.74
C ASN A 5 -18.05 -8.98 -6.38
N GLU A 6 -18.28 -8.86 -7.69
CA GLU A 6 -18.02 -7.63 -8.45
C GLU A 6 -18.74 -6.41 -7.89
N LYS A 7 -19.99 -6.56 -7.43
CA LYS A 7 -20.76 -5.45 -6.85
C LYS A 7 -20.20 -4.99 -5.50
N GLN A 8 -19.74 -5.92 -4.67
CA GLN A 8 -19.07 -5.59 -3.42
C GLN A 8 -17.76 -4.85 -3.68
N VAL A 9 -16.97 -5.27 -4.67
CA VAL A 9 -15.75 -4.58 -5.07
C VAL A 9 -16.05 -3.18 -5.59
N GLN A 10 -17.05 -3.03 -6.46
CA GLN A 10 -17.49 -1.72 -6.98
C GLN A 10 -17.89 -0.76 -5.85
N ILE A 11 -18.64 -1.25 -4.84
CA ILE A 11 -19.03 -0.43 -3.68
C ILE A 11 -17.81 -0.05 -2.84
N MET A 12 -16.87 -0.97 -2.62
CA MET A 12 -15.63 -0.70 -1.87
C MET A 12 -14.77 0.35 -2.59
N GLU A 13 -14.66 0.32 -3.92
CA GLU A 13 -13.89 1.29 -4.70
C GLU A 13 -14.50 2.70 -4.64
N ALA A 14 -15.83 2.81 -4.73
CA ALA A 14 -16.54 4.08 -4.56
C ALA A 14 -16.36 4.65 -3.14
N ALA A 15 -16.48 3.79 -2.12
CA ALA A 15 -16.25 4.17 -0.73
C ALA A 15 -14.80 4.62 -0.50
N GLU A 16 -13.82 3.92 -1.07
CA GLU A 16 -12.39 4.25 -0.98
C GLU A 16 -12.13 5.68 -1.49
N LYS A 17 -12.66 6.02 -2.66
CA LYS A 17 -12.54 7.35 -3.27
C LYS A 17 -13.16 8.42 -2.38
N LEU A 18 -14.39 8.22 -1.93
CA LEU A 18 -15.09 9.20 -1.09
C LEU A 18 -14.44 9.38 0.29
N PHE A 19 -13.98 8.30 0.92
CA PHE A 19 -13.23 8.38 2.18
C PHE A 19 -11.89 9.10 2.02
N ALA A 20 -11.22 8.90 0.88
CA ALA A 20 -9.97 9.58 0.58
C ALA A 20 -10.15 11.10 0.43
N ASP A 21 -11.29 11.53 -0.13
CA ASP A 21 -11.56 12.93 -0.45
C ASP A 21 -12.26 13.67 0.71
N LYS A 22 -13.36 13.11 1.21
CA LYS A 22 -14.23 13.73 2.24
C LYS A 22 -13.94 13.24 3.66
N GLY A 23 -13.22 12.12 3.81
CA GLY A 23 -13.05 11.44 5.10
C GLY A 23 -14.20 10.52 5.43
N PHE A 24 -14.02 9.67 6.44
CA PHE A 24 -15.03 8.71 6.87
C PHE A 24 -16.31 9.40 7.38
N GLU A 25 -16.17 10.35 8.31
CA GLU A 25 -17.31 11.10 8.86
C GLU A 25 -18.04 11.94 7.81
N GLY A 26 -17.30 12.55 6.88
CA GLY A 26 -17.85 13.39 5.80
C GLY A 26 -18.52 12.61 4.65
N THR A 27 -18.56 11.28 4.71
CA THR A 27 -19.12 10.41 3.67
C THR A 27 -20.37 9.69 4.19
N SER A 28 -21.49 9.80 3.47
CA SER A 28 -22.72 9.05 3.78
C SER A 28 -22.85 7.78 2.94
N VAL A 29 -23.66 6.82 3.41
CA VAL A 29 -24.01 5.61 2.63
C VAL A 29 -24.71 5.99 1.32
N ARG A 30 -25.46 7.10 1.31
CA ARG A 30 -26.11 7.62 0.11
C ARG A 30 -25.08 8.09 -0.91
N ASP A 31 -24.07 8.87 -0.51
CA ASP A 31 -22.98 9.30 -1.40
C ASP A 31 -22.31 8.09 -2.07
N ILE A 32 -22.03 7.05 -1.28
CA ILE A 32 -21.38 5.83 -1.77
C ILE A 32 -22.27 5.10 -2.78
N ALA A 33 -23.57 5.00 -2.50
CA ALA A 33 -24.51 4.35 -3.41
C ALA A 33 -24.61 5.09 -4.76
N GLU A 34 -24.67 6.42 -4.71
CA GLU A 34 -24.70 7.28 -5.88
C GLU A 34 -23.41 7.16 -6.72
N ASP A 35 -22.21 7.24 -6.10
CA ASP A 35 -20.93 7.10 -6.82
C ASP A 35 -20.72 5.68 -7.36
N ALA A 36 -21.14 4.64 -6.63
CA ALA A 36 -21.09 3.25 -7.07
C ALA A 36 -22.15 2.90 -8.12
N GLY A 37 -23.15 3.75 -8.39
CA GLY A 37 -24.26 3.45 -9.30
C GLY A 37 -25.11 2.27 -8.83
N VAL A 38 -25.32 2.13 -7.51
CA VAL A 38 -26.15 1.08 -6.90
C VAL A 38 -27.26 1.66 -6.04
N ASN A 39 -28.26 0.86 -5.69
CA ASN A 39 -29.25 1.26 -4.70
C ASN A 39 -28.64 1.23 -3.29
N GLN A 40 -28.96 2.22 -2.44
CA GLN A 40 -28.52 2.29 -1.04
C GLN A 40 -28.80 1.00 -0.25
N ALA A 41 -29.92 0.32 -0.53
CA ALA A 41 -30.26 -0.96 0.09
C ALA A 41 -29.22 -2.06 -0.18
N MET A 42 -28.48 -2.00 -1.29
CA MET A 42 -27.41 -2.96 -1.60
C MET A 42 -26.22 -2.80 -0.66
N ILE A 43 -25.90 -1.59 -0.21
CA ILE A 43 -24.80 -1.38 0.75
C ILE A 43 -25.20 -1.98 2.10
N SER A 44 -26.42 -1.72 2.57
CA SER A 44 -26.95 -2.33 3.79
C SER A 44 -27.01 -3.86 3.67
N TYR A 45 -27.40 -4.39 2.52
CA TYR A 45 -27.44 -5.84 2.27
C TYR A 45 -26.05 -6.49 2.31
N TYR A 46 -25.07 -5.91 1.62
CA TYR A 46 -23.74 -6.52 1.51
C TYR A 46 -22.83 -6.30 2.72
N PHE A 47 -22.95 -5.14 3.37
CA PHE A 47 -22.00 -4.73 4.41
C PHE A 47 -22.68 -4.43 5.74
N GLY A 48 -23.98 -4.14 5.76
CA GLY A 48 -24.73 -3.82 6.99
C GLY A 48 -24.56 -2.36 7.43
N SER A 49 -23.33 -1.84 7.49
CA SER A 49 -23.06 -0.45 7.88
C SER A 49 -21.86 0.15 7.14
N LYS A 50 -21.68 1.48 7.26
CA LYS A 50 -20.54 2.20 6.68
C LYS A 50 -19.20 1.76 7.29
N GLU A 51 -19.22 1.48 8.59
CA GLU A 51 -18.09 0.94 9.36
C GLU A 51 -17.71 -0.43 8.80
N LYS A 52 -18.65 -1.38 8.74
CA LYS A 52 -18.39 -2.72 8.19
C LYS A 52 -17.97 -2.71 6.72
N LEU A 53 -18.43 -1.75 5.93
CA LEU A 53 -17.93 -1.52 4.57
C LEU A 53 -16.46 -1.11 4.58
N MET A 54 -16.07 -0.19 5.47
CA MET A 54 -14.66 0.17 5.65
C MET A 54 -13.83 -1.04 6.11
N GLU A 55 -14.31 -1.82 7.08
CA GLU A 55 -13.62 -3.05 7.53
C GLU A 55 -13.41 -4.05 6.40
N ALA A 56 -14.44 -4.28 5.57
CA ALA A 56 -14.39 -5.15 4.41
C ALA A 56 -13.36 -4.63 3.38
N MET A 57 -13.35 -3.33 3.12
CA MET A 57 -12.40 -2.69 2.21
C MET A 57 -10.94 -2.90 2.66
N PHE A 58 -10.65 -2.65 3.95
CA PHE A 58 -9.31 -2.85 4.50
C PHE A 58 -8.91 -4.33 4.50
N THR A 59 -9.85 -5.24 4.78
CA THR A 59 -9.62 -6.69 4.73
C THR A 59 -9.33 -7.14 3.30
N TYR A 60 -10.10 -6.67 2.32
CA TYR A 60 -9.91 -7.00 0.90
C TYR A 60 -8.53 -6.57 0.41
N ARG A 61 -8.14 -5.30 0.63
CA ARG A 61 -6.83 -4.77 0.22
C ARG A 61 -5.67 -5.41 1.01
N GLY A 62 -5.86 -5.65 2.30
CA GLY A 62 -4.87 -6.24 3.20
C GLY A 62 -4.53 -7.68 2.86
N THR A 63 -5.55 -8.54 2.76
CA THR A 63 -5.38 -9.97 2.49
C THR A 63 -4.76 -10.21 1.12
N SER A 64 -5.22 -9.51 0.08
CA SER A 64 -4.63 -9.62 -1.27
C SER A 64 -3.15 -9.26 -1.27
N SER A 65 -2.78 -8.18 -0.57
CA SER A 65 -1.38 -7.75 -0.46
C SER A 65 -0.50 -8.75 0.28
N LEU A 66 -1.04 -9.36 1.34
CA LEU A 66 -0.31 -10.32 2.17
C LEU A 66 -0.02 -11.61 1.40
N LEU A 67 -1.01 -12.16 0.72
CA LEU A 67 -0.86 -13.39 -0.09
C LEU A 67 0.20 -13.20 -1.19
N GLN A 68 0.13 -12.08 -1.90
CA GLN A 68 1.14 -11.76 -2.92
C GLN A 68 2.54 -11.60 -2.34
N LEU A 69 2.66 -11.02 -1.13
CA LEU A 69 3.94 -10.90 -0.44
C LEU A 69 4.50 -12.29 -0.10
N GLU A 70 3.68 -13.13 0.50
CA GLU A 70 4.03 -14.50 0.88
C GLU A 70 4.47 -15.33 -0.34
N GLU A 71 3.70 -15.33 -1.43
CA GLU A 71 4.04 -16.03 -2.68
C GLU A 71 5.43 -15.65 -3.20
N MET A 72 5.77 -14.36 -3.22
CA MET A 72 7.10 -13.91 -3.66
C MET A 72 8.21 -14.29 -2.69
N VAL A 73 7.96 -14.23 -1.38
CA VAL A 73 8.97 -14.63 -0.38
C VAL A 73 9.27 -16.13 -0.52
N GLN A 74 8.26 -16.95 -0.86
CA GLN A 74 8.41 -18.39 -1.07
C GLN A 74 8.91 -18.80 -2.46
N ASP A 75 8.99 -17.87 -3.41
CA ASP A 75 9.48 -18.14 -4.77
C ASP A 75 10.96 -18.58 -4.76
N LYS A 76 11.20 -19.87 -5.01
CA LYS A 76 12.54 -20.47 -5.02
C LYS A 76 13.34 -20.17 -6.29
N THR A 77 12.72 -19.61 -7.31
CA THR A 77 13.40 -19.24 -8.57
C THR A 77 14.17 -17.92 -8.46
N LEU A 78 13.93 -17.16 -7.37
CA LEU A 78 14.53 -15.86 -7.14
C LEU A 78 15.62 -15.92 -6.07
N THR A 79 16.72 -15.24 -6.34
CA THR A 79 17.71 -14.90 -5.31
C THR A 79 17.11 -13.94 -4.27
N PRO A 80 17.65 -13.88 -3.04
CA PRO A 80 17.20 -12.94 -2.01
C PRO A 80 17.18 -11.48 -2.50
N ILE A 81 18.20 -11.04 -3.25
CA ILE A 81 18.22 -9.67 -3.78
C ILE A 81 17.13 -9.42 -4.83
N GLN A 82 16.85 -10.38 -5.70
CA GLN A 82 15.74 -10.27 -6.67
C GLN A 82 14.38 -10.19 -5.97
N LYS A 83 14.19 -10.91 -4.86
CA LYS A 83 12.99 -10.80 -4.03
C LYS A 83 12.87 -9.41 -3.40
N VAL A 84 13.96 -8.82 -2.92
CA VAL A 84 13.99 -7.45 -2.41
C VAL A 84 13.66 -6.44 -3.52
N GLU A 85 14.22 -6.59 -4.72
CA GLU A 85 13.92 -5.71 -5.85
C GLU A 85 12.43 -5.79 -6.25
N LYS A 86 11.87 -7.00 -6.31
CA LYS A 86 10.43 -7.21 -6.53
C LYS A 86 9.57 -6.64 -5.40
N LEU A 87 10.02 -6.74 -4.15
CA LEU A 87 9.34 -6.14 -2.99
C LEU A 87 9.19 -4.63 -3.20
N ILE A 88 10.30 -3.95 -3.54
CA ILE A 88 10.33 -2.51 -3.78
C ILE A 88 9.36 -2.12 -4.90
N ASP A 89 9.47 -2.79 -6.05
CA ASP A 89 8.61 -2.49 -7.21
C ASP A 89 7.12 -2.65 -6.88
N ARG A 90 6.76 -3.68 -6.09
CA ARG A 90 5.37 -3.92 -5.69
C ARG A 90 4.85 -2.90 -4.69
N TYR A 91 5.66 -2.45 -3.74
CA TYR A 91 5.25 -1.38 -2.83
C TYR A 91 5.06 -0.05 -3.59
N ILE A 92 5.96 0.26 -4.53
CA ILE A 92 5.81 1.44 -5.40
C ILE A 92 4.52 1.35 -6.21
N GLU A 93 4.29 0.23 -6.91
CA GLU A 93 3.09 0.00 -7.70
C GLU A 93 1.83 0.14 -6.85
N LYS A 94 1.79 -0.56 -5.71
CA LYS A 94 0.63 -0.58 -4.82
C LYS A 94 0.27 0.83 -4.35
N LEU A 95 1.26 1.64 -3.96
CA LEU A 95 1.04 2.98 -3.42
C LEU A 95 0.68 3.99 -4.50
N LEU A 96 1.29 3.90 -5.70
CA LEU A 96 1.00 4.81 -6.81
C LEU A 96 -0.33 4.49 -7.50
N THR A 97 -0.73 3.22 -7.57
CA THR A 97 -1.97 2.81 -8.25
C THR A 97 -3.17 2.88 -7.31
N ASN A 98 -3.00 2.66 -6.00
CA ASN A 98 -4.08 2.76 -5.00
C ASN A 98 -3.91 4.00 -4.11
N GLN A 99 -3.72 5.18 -4.70
CA GLN A 99 -3.48 6.41 -3.93
C GLN A 99 -4.64 6.77 -3.01
N CYS A 100 -5.90 6.53 -3.43
CA CYS A 100 -7.06 6.77 -2.58
C CYS A 100 -6.99 5.93 -1.30
N PHE A 101 -6.83 4.60 -1.43
CA PHE A 101 -6.60 3.73 -0.28
C PHE A 101 -5.45 4.21 0.60
N HIS A 102 -4.30 4.57 0.01
CA HIS A 102 -3.16 5.05 0.78
C HIS A 102 -3.46 6.32 1.56
N ARG A 103 -4.18 7.29 0.97
CA ARG A 103 -4.63 8.51 1.67
C ARG A 103 -5.53 8.16 2.86
N VAL A 104 -6.47 7.22 2.70
CA VAL A 104 -7.33 6.74 3.80
C VAL A 104 -6.47 6.13 4.91
N VAL A 105 -5.54 5.23 4.58
CA VAL A 105 -4.64 4.60 5.55
C VAL A 105 -3.83 5.64 6.33
N VAL A 106 -3.25 6.64 5.65
CA VAL A 106 -2.46 7.69 6.31
C VAL A 106 -3.33 8.54 7.24
N ARG A 107 -4.54 8.93 6.81
CA ARG A 107 -5.49 9.70 7.63
C ARG A 107 -5.86 8.92 8.89
N GLU A 108 -6.23 7.65 8.75
CA GLU A 108 -6.61 6.81 9.90
C GLU A 108 -5.44 6.59 10.87
N GLN A 109 -4.20 6.48 10.38
CA GLN A 109 -3.02 6.33 11.24
C GLN A 109 -2.68 7.59 12.03
N MET A 110 -2.93 8.77 11.47
CA MET A 110 -2.65 10.05 12.15
C MET A 110 -3.72 10.42 13.16
N VAL A 111 -4.98 10.16 12.82
CA VAL A 111 -6.13 10.49 13.68
C VAL A 111 -6.32 9.43 14.77
N ASN A 112 -6.12 8.15 14.45
CA ASN A 112 -6.23 6.99 15.35
C ASN A 112 -7.59 6.91 16.09
N ASN A 113 -8.68 7.35 15.45
CA ASN A 113 -10.02 7.39 16.07
C ASN A 113 -10.81 6.07 15.92
N ASN A 114 -10.43 5.19 14.98
CA ASN A 114 -11.12 3.93 14.76
C ASN A 114 -10.26 2.76 15.26
N GLY A 115 -10.55 2.29 16.47
CA GLY A 115 -9.79 1.22 17.14
C GLY A 115 -9.68 -0.06 16.30
N PHE A 116 -10.78 -0.50 15.68
CA PHE A 116 -10.78 -1.70 14.85
C PHE A 116 -9.89 -1.55 13.61
N ILE A 117 -9.99 -0.42 12.89
CA ILE A 117 -9.16 -0.18 11.70
C ILE A 117 -7.69 -0.04 12.07
N SER A 118 -7.39 0.63 13.19
CA SER A 118 -6.04 0.74 13.72
C SER A 118 -5.46 -0.64 14.04
N ASP A 119 -6.22 -1.49 14.75
CA ASP A 119 -5.83 -2.86 15.07
C ASP A 119 -5.59 -3.68 13.80
N LYS A 120 -6.48 -3.56 12.80
CA LYS A 120 -6.34 -4.28 11.53
C LYS A 120 -5.10 -3.83 10.75
N LEU A 121 -4.82 -2.53 10.72
CA LEU A 121 -3.61 -1.99 10.09
C LEU A 121 -2.34 -2.45 10.81
N GLN A 122 -2.36 -2.51 12.13
CA GLN A 122 -1.24 -3.03 12.93
C GLN A 122 -1.03 -4.53 12.68
N GLU A 123 -2.10 -5.32 12.60
CA GLU A 123 -2.05 -6.73 12.24
C GLU A 123 -1.37 -6.94 10.87
N ILE A 124 -1.83 -6.22 9.84
CA ILE A 124 -1.26 -6.29 8.49
C ILE A 124 0.23 -5.89 8.51
N LYS A 125 0.59 -4.82 9.23
CA LYS A 125 1.99 -4.39 9.38
C LYS A 125 2.86 -5.47 10.05
N ARG A 126 2.36 -6.12 11.12
CA ARG A 126 3.08 -7.20 11.81
C ARG A 126 3.30 -8.41 10.90
N LEU A 127 2.27 -8.82 10.15
CA LEU A 127 2.36 -9.94 9.20
C LEU A 127 3.35 -9.64 8.07
N ASN A 128 3.29 -8.44 7.48
CA ASN A 128 4.26 -8.00 6.49
C ASN A 128 5.69 -8.00 7.05
N GLN A 129 5.88 -7.46 8.26
CA GLN A 129 7.18 -7.42 8.91
C GLN A 129 7.75 -8.81 9.18
N ALA A 130 6.92 -9.79 9.54
CA ALA A 130 7.35 -11.18 9.71
C ALA A 130 7.86 -11.78 8.38
N LEU A 131 7.14 -11.59 7.28
CA LEU A 131 7.54 -12.07 5.95
C LEU A 131 8.83 -11.40 5.46
N ILE A 132 8.98 -10.10 5.67
CA ILE A 132 10.18 -9.36 5.29
C ILE A 132 11.37 -9.80 6.15
N LYS A 133 11.16 -10.05 7.45
CA LYS A 133 12.21 -10.58 8.32
C LYS A 133 12.69 -11.95 7.84
N GLU A 134 11.79 -12.82 7.41
CA GLU A 134 12.17 -14.11 6.84
C GLU A 134 12.95 -13.94 5.53
N LEU A 135 12.53 -13.03 4.64
CA LEU A 135 13.28 -12.71 3.42
C LEU A 135 14.71 -12.24 3.72
N ILE A 136 14.88 -11.31 4.67
CA ILE A 136 16.21 -10.83 5.04
C ILE A 136 17.04 -11.96 5.67
N ALA A 137 16.43 -12.78 6.53
CA ALA A 137 17.11 -13.94 7.12
C ALA A 137 17.57 -14.97 6.07
N GLN A 138 16.80 -15.18 4.99
CA GLN A 138 17.23 -16.01 3.86
C GLN A 138 18.50 -15.49 3.22
N GLY A 139 18.58 -14.19 2.90
CA GLY A 139 19.78 -13.61 2.32
C GLY A 139 20.97 -13.61 3.29
N GLN A 140 20.74 -13.45 4.59
CA GLN A 140 21.79 -13.55 5.60
C GLN A 140 22.37 -14.97 5.71
N ARG A 141 21.52 -16.01 5.65
CA ARG A 141 21.97 -17.41 5.66
C ARG A 141 22.81 -17.76 4.43
N ASN A 142 22.49 -17.15 3.29
CA ASN A 142 23.23 -17.33 2.03
C ASN A 142 24.53 -16.51 1.96
N GLY A 143 24.76 -15.58 2.90
CA GLY A 143 25.88 -14.63 2.86
C GLY A 143 25.65 -13.45 1.91
N ASP A 144 24.45 -13.30 1.36
CA ASP A 144 24.11 -12.21 0.42
C ASP A 144 23.90 -10.86 1.15
N PHE A 145 23.43 -10.90 2.40
CA PHE A 145 23.09 -9.73 3.21
C PHE A 145 23.87 -9.68 4.52
N LYS A 146 24.17 -8.46 4.99
CA LYS A 146 24.85 -8.23 6.27
C LYS A 146 24.03 -8.68 7.48
N LYS A 147 24.72 -9.00 8.58
CA LYS A 147 24.11 -9.57 9.80
C LYS A 147 23.13 -8.63 10.52
N HIS A 148 23.41 -7.33 10.52
CA HIS A 148 22.62 -6.35 11.26
C HIS A 148 21.90 -5.42 10.28
N VAL A 149 20.60 -5.66 10.08
CA VAL A 149 19.73 -4.83 9.25
C VAL A 149 18.58 -4.33 10.10
N ASP A 150 18.39 -3.01 10.17
CA ASP A 150 17.21 -2.40 10.77
C ASP A 150 16.04 -2.50 9.77
N ILE A 151 15.30 -3.60 9.86
CA ILE A 151 14.15 -3.88 8.99
C ILE A 151 13.03 -2.83 9.16
N PRO A 152 12.64 -2.42 10.38
CA PRO A 152 11.71 -1.30 10.56
C PRO A 152 12.12 -0.04 9.80
N LEU A 153 13.37 0.40 9.93
CA LEU A 153 13.86 1.59 9.25
C LEU A 153 13.92 1.41 7.73
N LEU A 154 14.29 0.21 7.25
CA LEU A 154 14.27 -0.14 5.83
C LEU A 154 12.85 0.02 5.24
N MET A 155 11.83 -0.43 5.97
CA MET A 155 10.44 -0.32 5.55
C MET A 155 9.89 1.10 5.67
N ILE A 156 10.28 1.86 6.71
CA ILE A 156 9.99 3.30 6.79
C ILE A 156 10.59 4.03 5.60
N THR A 157 11.81 3.68 5.19
CA THR A 157 12.47 4.30 4.03
C THR A 157 11.68 4.02 2.74
N LEU A 158 11.29 2.77 2.50
CA LEU A 158 10.50 2.40 1.31
C LEU A 158 9.12 3.06 1.30
N VAL A 159 8.31 2.84 2.33
CA VAL A 159 6.93 3.34 2.37
C VAL A 159 6.92 4.86 2.52
N GLY A 160 7.78 5.42 3.37
CA GLY A 160 7.89 6.85 3.62
C GLY A 160 8.30 7.65 2.39
N THR A 161 9.30 7.17 1.63
CA THR A 161 9.73 7.85 0.39
C THR A 161 8.61 7.94 -0.64
N VAL A 162 7.92 6.81 -0.90
CA VAL A 162 6.82 6.78 -1.86
C VAL A 162 5.61 7.57 -1.35
N SER A 163 5.27 7.42 -0.06
CA SER A 163 4.18 8.16 0.57
C SER A 163 4.40 9.66 0.54
N HIS A 164 5.61 10.12 0.84
CA HIS A 164 5.95 11.54 0.84
C HIS A 164 5.87 12.14 -0.57
N LEU A 165 6.33 11.41 -1.59
CA LEU A 165 6.16 11.82 -2.98
C LEU A 165 4.66 11.99 -3.32
N ILE A 166 3.81 11.04 -2.96
CA ILE A 166 2.36 11.11 -3.24
C ILE A 166 1.75 12.36 -2.59
N THR A 167 2.10 12.65 -1.33
CA THR A 167 1.53 13.80 -0.61
C THR A 167 2.11 15.14 -1.06
N THR A 168 3.30 15.16 -1.67
CA THR A 168 3.99 16.38 -2.12
C THR A 168 4.09 16.48 -3.65
N GLN A 169 3.33 15.67 -4.40
CA GLN A 169 3.50 15.54 -5.84
C GLN A 169 3.41 16.85 -6.62
N HIS A 170 2.54 17.78 -6.20
CA HIS A 170 2.43 19.09 -6.84
C HIS A 170 3.77 19.85 -6.76
N PHE A 171 4.33 19.95 -5.57
CA PHE A 171 5.63 20.58 -5.34
C PHE A 171 6.76 19.85 -6.07
N TYR A 172 6.79 18.51 -6.02
CA TYR A 172 7.78 17.72 -6.75
C TYR A 172 7.72 18.00 -8.25
N ARG A 173 6.51 18.08 -8.82
CA ARG A 173 6.32 18.38 -10.25
C ARG A 173 6.77 19.79 -10.59
N GLU A 174 6.51 20.75 -9.70
CA GLU A 174 6.93 22.14 -9.89
C GLU A 174 8.44 22.29 -9.98
N ILE A 175 9.17 21.81 -8.97
CA ILE A 175 10.63 21.98 -8.89
C ILE A 175 11.39 21.16 -9.94
N ASN A 176 10.74 20.16 -10.55
CA ASN A 176 11.32 19.30 -11.59
C ASN A 176 10.82 19.64 -13.01
N ASN A 177 10.03 20.71 -13.20
CA ASN A 177 9.46 21.08 -14.50
C ASN A 177 8.60 19.97 -15.14
N LEU A 178 7.77 19.29 -14.34
CA LEU A 178 6.89 18.16 -14.74
C LEU A 178 5.39 18.53 -14.67
N GLN A 179 5.05 19.81 -14.61
CA GLN A 179 3.67 20.28 -14.52
C GLN A 179 2.86 19.95 -15.78
N SER A 180 3.52 19.83 -16.95
CA SER A 180 2.86 19.55 -18.23
C SER A 180 2.44 18.09 -18.42
N LEU A 181 2.97 17.17 -17.61
CA LEU A 181 2.62 15.75 -17.73
C LEU A 181 1.17 15.49 -17.31
N THR A 182 0.51 14.52 -17.93
CA THR A 182 -0.72 13.96 -17.35
C THR A 182 -0.39 13.19 -16.07
N GLU A 183 -1.40 12.85 -15.27
CA GLU A 183 -1.20 12.02 -14.08
C GLU A 183 -0.61 10.64 -14.44
N GLU A 184 -1.09 10.02 -15.52
CA GLU A 184 -0.60 8.73 -16.00
C GLU A 184 0.87 8.81 -16.44
N GLU A 185 1.23 9.85 -17.18
CA GLU A 185 2.62 10.09 -17.60
C GLU A 185 3.54 10.35 -16.40
N PHE A 186 3.08 11.14 -15.43
CA PHE A 186 3.82 11.40 -14.20
C PHE A 186 4.04 10.12 -13.38
N GLN A 187 2.99 9.31 -13.19
CA GLN A 187 3.11 8.02 -12.50
C GLN A 187 4.10 7.08 -13.18
N LYS A 188 4.04 6.97 -14.51
CA LYS A 188 4.99 6.15 -15.29
C LYS A 188 6.43 6.66 -15.15
N HIS A 189 6.63 7.98 -15.21
CA HIS A 189 7.93 8.61 -15.03
C HIS A 189 8.50 8.32 -13.64
N ILE A 190 7.72 8.58 -12.60
CA ILE A 190 8.21 8.54 -11.22
C ILE A 190 8.39 7.12 -10.69
N ARG A 191 7.58 6.17 -11.17
CA ARG A 191 7.73 4.73 -10.85
C ARG A 191 9.14 4.22 -11.16
N LYS A 192 9.67 4.53 -12.34
CA LYS A 192 11.03 4.12 -12.74
C LYS A 192 12.10 4.77 -11.87
N LYS A 193 11.96 6.07 -11.58
CA LYS A 193 12.88 6.82 -10.72
C LYS A 193 12.90 6.28 -9.28
N LEU A 194 11.72 6.08 -8.69
CA LEU A 194 11.57 5.50 -7.35
C LEU A 194 12.18 4.09 -7.28
N SER A 195 11.89 3.23 -8.26
CA SER A 195 12.42 1.87 -8.31
C SER A 195 13.95 1.88 -8.31
N HIS A 196 14.56 2.68 -9.19
CA HIS A 196 16.02 2.80 -9.24
C HIS A 196 16.61 3.34 -7.93
N HIS A 197 16.05 4.43 -7.41
CA HIS A 197 16.52 5.09 -6.19
C HIS A 197 16.45 4.18 -4.96
N LEU A 198 15.29 3.55 -4.74
CA LEU A 198 15.06 2.69 -3.58
C LEU A 198 15.87 1.39 -3.68
N LYS A 199 16.03 0.80 -4.87
CA LYS A 199 16.91 -0.36 -5.06
C LYS A 199 18.36 -0.04 -4.74
N ALA A 200 18.84 1.15 -5.11
CA ALA A 200 20.19 1.59 -4.76
C ALA A 200 20.38 1.73 -3.24
N ILE A 201 19.43 2.39 -2.55
CA ILE A 201 19.46 2.53 -1.08
C ILE A 201 19.39 1.17 -0.39
N PHE A 202 18.52 0.26 -0.85
CA PHE A 202 18.39 -1.06 -0.26
C PHE A 202 19.65 -1.90 -0.47
N LYS A 203 20.25 -1.89 -1.67
CA LYS A 203 21.54 -2.57 -1.92
C LYS A 203 22.64 -2.01 -1.01
N ALA A 204 22.76 -0.68 -0.92
CA ALA A 204 23.68 -0.02 -0.01
C ALA A 204 23.49 -0.49 1.44
N THR A 205 22.24 -0.52 1.90
CA THR A 205 21.88 -0.87 3.27
C THR A 205 22.07 -2.36 3.57
N LEU A 206 21.81 -3.24 2.61
CA LEU A 206 21.83 -4.70 2.82
C LEU A 206 23.22 -5.31 2.62
N MET A 207 24.03 -4.77 1.70
CA MET A 207 25.24 -5.45 1.21
C MET A 207 26.54 -4.80 1.67
N TYR A 208 26.55 -3.50 1.99
CA TYR A 208 27.77 -2.79 2.37
C TYR A 208 27.86 -2.65 3.89
N GLU A 209 29.06 -2.86 4.43
CA GLU A 209 29.42 -2.47 5.79
C GLU A 209 29.65 -0.95 5.81
N GLN A 210 29.17 -0.28 6.87
CA GLN A 210 29.50 1.13 7.14
C GLN A 210 30.81 1.20 7.91
#